data_AF-H1PP16-F1
#
_entry.id   AF-H1PP16-F1
#
_cell.length_a   1.000
_cell.length_b   1.000
_cell.length_c   1.000
_cell.angle_alpha   90.00
_cell.angle_beta   90.00
_cell.angle_gamma   90.00
#
_symmetry.space_group_name_H-M   'P 1'
#
loop_
_entity.id
_entity.type
_entity.pdbx_description
1 polymer ?
#
loop_
_entity_poly.entity_id
_entity_poly.type
_entity_poly.pdbx_seq_one_letter_code
_entity_poly.pdbx_strand_id
1 'polypeptide(L)'
;MGIFNKIFKSNCSCGSCNEKEASEESVIKKEGIMNIKILGTGCKNCINLTDNVKKALLNLNIEANIEKVTDMAEISSYGIMSTPGLVIDEKVVSYGKVLKPEEIEKIIEKL
;
A
#
# COMPACT_ATOMS: atom_id res chain seq x y z
N MET A 1 -4.26 15.40 -33.41
CA MET A 1 -3.47 14.59 -34.35
C MET A 1 -2.10 15.23 -34.46
N GLY A 2 -1.06 14.50 -34.05
CA GLY A 2 0.34 14.94 -34.12
C GLY A 2 0.90 15.41 -32.78
N ILE A 3 2.18 15.29 -32.45
CA ILE A 3 3.33 14.78 -33.22
C ILE A 3 4.38 14.30 -32.21
N PHE A 4 4.81 13.05 -32.42
CA PHE A 4 6.13 12.49 -32.12
C PHE A 4 7.30 13.51 -32.12
N ASN A 5 8.03 13.65 -31.02
CA ASN A 5 9.51 13.62 -30.91
C ASN A 5 10.00 14.31 -29.61
N LYS A 6 10.80 13.70 -28.72
CA LYS A 6 12.20 13.21 -28.81
C LYS A 6 13.22 14.30 -28.47
N ILE A 7 14.32 13.86 -27.83
CA ILE A 7 15.66 14.50 -27.68
C ILE A 7 15.84 15.18 -26.30
N PHE A 8 16.36 14.54 -25.24
CA PHE A 8 17.64 13.84 -25.01
C PHE A 8 18.85 14.77 -24.87
N LYS A 9 19.44 14.77 -23.66
CA LYS A 9 20.80 15.23 -23.26
C LYS A 9 21.08 16.74 -23.44
N SER A 10 21.97 17.39 -22.72
CA SER A 10 22.77 17.17 -21.51
C SER A 10 23.59 18.45 -21.41
N ASN A 11 23.79 19.04 -20.23
CA ASN A 11 25.01 19.79 -19.99
C ASN A 11 25.39 19.71 -18.52
N CYS A 12 26.56 19.12 -18.29
CA CYS A 12 27.14 18.83 -16.99
C CYS A 12 27.90 20.08 -16.52
N SER A 13 27.72 20.50 -15.27
CA SER A 13 28.76 21.24 -14.56
C SER A 13 28.59 21.10 -13.04
N CYS A 14 29.57 20.42 -12.43
CA CYS A 14 29.97 20.46 -11.03
C CYS A 14 29.00 19.91 -9.95
N GLY A 15 29.49 18.90 -9.21
CA GLY A 15 29.04 18.58 -7.85
C GLY A 15 28.17 17.32 -7.74
N SER A 16 28.74 16.24 -7.18
CA SER A 16 28.05 14.99 -6.85
C SER A 16 26.75 15.20 -6.07
N CYS A 17 25.65 14.65 -6.58
CA CYS A 17 24.52 14.11 -5.83
C CYS A 17 23.83 13.05 -6.72
N ASN A 18 23.98 11.77 -6.37
CA ASN A 18 22.91 10.77 -6.54
C ASN A 18 21.83 11.11 -5.48
N GLU A 19 20.54 10.84 -5.58
CA GLU A 19 19.81 9.76 -6.23
C GLU A 19 18.42 10.22 -6.71
N LYS A 20 17.94 9.53 -7.74
CA LYS A 20 16.59 8.97 -7.94
C LYS A 20 15.40 9.70 -7.26
N GLU A 21 14.55 10.30 -8.08
CA GLU A 21 13.13 10.31 -7.78
C GLU A 21 12.34 10.29 -9.09
N ALA A 22 11.79 9.12 -9.40
CA ALA A 22 10.95 8.88 -10.56
C ALA A 22 9.84 7.91 -10.17
N SER A 23 8.82 8.46 -9.52
CA SER A 23 7.42 8.13 -9.79
C SER A 23 6.58 9.10 -8.96
N GLU A 24 6.24 10.21 -9.59
CA GLU A 24 5.17 11.10 -9.17
C GLU A 24 3.87 10.31 -9.09
N GLU A 25 3.38 10.08 -7.89
CA GLU A 25 1.96 9.83 -7.65
C GLU A 25 1.44 11.06 -6.89
N SER A 26 0.77 11.93 -7.64
CA SER A 26 -0.26 12.85 -7.13
C SER A 26 -1.12 12.11 -6.09
N VAL A 27 -1.42 12.65 -4.92
CA VAL A 27 -2.29 13.80 -4.69
C VAL A 27 -2.11 14.18 -3.22
N ILE A 28 -1.88 15.45 -2.91
CA ILE A 28 -2.09 15.99 -1.56
C ILE A 28 -3.60 16.21 -1.41
N LYS A 29 -4.31 15.47 -0.54
CA LYS A 29 -5.57 15.94 0.11
C LYS A 29 -6.02 15.07 1.31
N LYS A 30 -5.59 15.54 2.48
CA LYS A 30 -6.33 15.68 3.75
C LYS A 30 -6.74 14.41 4.55
N GLU A 31 -5.96 14.25 5.62
CA GLU A 31 -6.27 13.78 6.98
C GLU A 31 -6.59 12.31 7.21
N GLY A 32 -5.50 11.59 7.48
CA GLY A 32 -5.46 10.35 8.21
C GLY A 32 -4.35 9.49 7.64
N ILE A 33 -3.12 9.59 8.14
CA ILE A 33 -2.07 8.63 7.79
C ILE A 33 -2.49 7.30 8.43
N MET A 34 -3.29 6.51 7.71
CA MET A 34 -3.70 5.18 8.16
C MET A 34 -2.58 4.20 7.81
N ASN A 35 -2.09 3.46 8.80
CA ASN A 35 -1.05 2.47 8.57
C ASN A 35 -1.69 1.10 8.39
N ILE A 36 -1.67 0.61 7.15
CA ILE A 36 -2.22 -0.69 6.79
C ILE A 36 -1.08 -1.69 6.65
N LYS A 37 -1.00 -2.64 7.58
CA LYS A 37 -0.03 -3.74 7.50
C LYS A 37 -0.70 -5.00 7.01
N ILE A 38 -0.13 -5.60 5.99
CA ILE A 38 -0.56 -6.87 5.44
C ILE A 38 0.43 -7.93 5.92
N LEU A 39 -0.05 -8.75 6.85
CA LEU A 39 0.70 -9.82 7.49
C LEU A 39 0.58 -11.09 6.65
N GLY A 40 1.65 -11.51 5.99
CA GLY A 40 1.61 -12.76 5.25
C GLY A 40 2.87 -13.11 4.48
N THR A 41 3.07 -14.40 4.26
CA THR A 41 4.20 -15.01 3.55
C THR A 41 4.17 -14.83 2.03
N GLY A 42 3.32 -13.93 1.50
CA GLY A 42 3.26 -13.65 0.06
C GLY A 42 2.50 -14.69 -0.78
N CYS A 43 1.60 -15.48 -0.17
CA CYS A 43 0.74 -16.38 -0.93
C CYS A 43 -0.26 -15.60 -1.82
N LYS A 44 -0.84 -16.26 -2.84
CA LYS A 44 -1.76 -15.65 -3.82
C LYS A 44 -2.89 -14.84 -3.18
N ASN A 45 -3.36 -15.31 -2.02
CA ASN A 45 -4.39 -14.65 -1.22
C ASN A 45 -3.94 -13.32 -0.61
N CYS A 46 -2.67 -13.19 -0.18
CA CYS A 46 -2.09 -11.94 0.33
C CYS A 46 -2.03 -10.87 -0.77
N ILE A 47 -1.66 -11.29 -1.99
CA ILE A 47 -1.57 -10.39 -3.15
C ILE A 47 -2.96 -9.83 -3.48
N ASN A 48 -3.95 -10.71 -3.60
CA ASN A 48 -5.33 -10.33 -3.88
C ASN A 48 -5.91 -9.40 -2.79
N LEU A 49 -5.61 -9.68 -1.52
CA LEU A 49 -5.99 -8.80 -0.41
C LEU A 49 -5.34 -7.42 -0.52
N THR A 50 -4.06 -7.34 -0.90
CA THR A 50 -3.36 -6.07 -1.15
C THR A 50 -4.05 -5.27 -2.27
N ASP A 51 -4.39 -5.94 -3.37
CA ASP A 51 -5.04 -5.28 -4.51
C ASP A 51 -6.44 -4.78 -4.14
N ASN A 52 -7.18 -5.53 -3.32
CA ASN A 52 -8.49 -5.13 -2.81
C ASN A 52 -8.41 -3.94 -1.86
N VAL A 53 -7.41 -3.92 -0.96
CA VAL A 53 -7.14 -2.77 -0.07
C VAL A 53 -6.83 -1.53 -0.89
N LYS A 54 -5.94 -1.63 -1.89
CA LYS A 54 -5.62 -0.51 -2.79
C LYS A 54 -6.86 0.04 -3.48
N LYS A 55 -7.73 -0.84 -4.01
CA LYS A 55 -9.00 -0.42 -4.64
C LYS A 55 -9.93 0.29 -3.65
N ALA A 56 -10.09 -0.25 -2.45
CA ALA A 56 -10.91 0.35 -1.40
C ALA A 56 -10.41 1.76 -1.02
N LEU A 57 -9.10 1.94 -0.87
CA LEU A 57 -8.49 3.24 -0.58
C LEU A 57 -8.71 4.25 -1.71
N LEU A 58 -8.53 3.81 -2.96
CA LEU A 58 -8.79 4.65 -4.14
C LEU A 58 -10.26 5.06 -4.23
N ASN A 59 -11.18 4.16 -3.92
CA ASN A 59 -12.62 4.45 -3.91
C ASN A 59 -12.98 5.49 -2.83
N LEU A 60 -12.41 5.33 -1.63
CA LEU A 60 -12.65 6.23 -0.51
C LEU A 60 -11.84 7.54 -0.58
N ASN A 61 -10.90 7.64 -1.53
CA ASN A 61 -9.94 8.75 -1.63
C ASN A 61 -9.16 8.98 -0.32
N ILE A 62 -8.80 7.88 0.35
CA ILE A 62 -8.02 7.88 1.60
C ILE A 62 -6.57 7.50 1.26
N GLU A 63 -5.62 8.29 1.75
CA GLU A 63 -4.20 7.94 1.70
C GLU A 63 -3.86 7.02 2.88
N ALA A 64 -3.35 5.83 2.59
CA ALA A 64 -2.87 4.90 3.61
C ALA A 64 -1.50 4.34 3.24
N ASN A 65 -0.66 4.12 4.25
CA ASN A 65 0.63 3.45 4.08
C ASN A 65 0.40 1.93 4.06
N ILE A 66 0.65 1.28 2.92
CA ILE A 66 0.53 -0.18 2.81
C ILE A 66 1.89 -0.81 3.02
N GLU A 67 2.09 -1.42 4.18
CA GLU A 67 3.30 -2.16 4.54
C GLU A 67 3.03 -3.67 4.45
N LYS A 68 3.93 -4.41 3.83
CA LYS A 68 3.85 -5.88 3.78
C LYS A 68 4.81 -6.45 4.80
N VAL A 69 4.26 -7.02 5.86
CA VAL A 69 5.03 -7.66 6.91
C VAL A 69 5.12 -9.14 6.58
N THR A 70 6.33 -9.56 6.24
CA THR A 70 6.69 -10.97 5.98
C THR A 70 7.39 -11.62 7.16
N ASP A 71 7.69 -10.85 8.21
CA ASP A 71 8.37 -11.35 9.41
C ASP A 71 7.42 -12.16 10.28
N MET A 72 7.75 -13.45 10.48
CA MET A 72 6.96 -14.33 11.35
C MET A 72 6.94 -13.86 12.81
N ALA A 73 7.99 -13.18 13.28
CA ALA A 73 8.07 -12.65 14.64
C ALA A 73 7.04 -11.54 14.88
N GLU A 74 6.86 -10.63 13.91
CA GLU A 74 5.81 -9.61 13.98
C GLU A 74 4.42 -10.24 13.89
N ILE A 75 4.19 -11.16 12.95
CA ILE A 75 2.90 -11.83 12.76
C ILE A 75 2.45 -12.57 14.02
N SER A 76 3.37 -13.28 14.68
CA SER A 76 3.09 -13.99 15.93
C SER A 76 2.86 -13.03 17.11
N SER A 77 3.52 -11.87 17.12
CA SER A 77 3.29 -10.82 18.11
C SER A 77 1.87 -10.23 18.01
N TYR A 78 1.31 -10.16 16.81
CA TYR A 78 -0.08 -9.78 16.58
C TYR A 78 -1.10 -10.91 16.87
N GLY A 79 -0.63 -12.11 17.26
CA GLY A 79 -1.50 -13.24 17.60
C GLY A 79 -2.20 -13.88 16.40
N ILE A 80 -1.74 -13.64 15.17
CA ILE A 80 -2.35 -14.20 13.97
C ILE A 80 -1.86 -15.63 13.76
N MET A 81 -2.75 -16.60 13.99
CA MET A 81 -2.48 -18.02 13.71
C MET A 81 -2.77 -18.42 12.26
N SER A 82 -3.55 -17.61 11.53
CA SER A 82 -3.96 -17.90 10.16
C SER A 82 -3.68 -16.70 9.26
N THR A 83 -2.59 -16.77 8.50
CA THR A 83 -2.27 -15.80 7.46
C THR A 83 -3.10 -16.06 6.19
N PRO A 84 -3.56 -15.05 5.45
CA PRO A 84 -3.21 -13.62 5.53
C PRO A 84 -3.90 -12.86 6.66
N GLY A 85 -3.20 -11.88 7.24
CA GLY A 85 -3.73 -10.92 8.21
C GLY A 85 -3.76 -9.51 7.63
N LEU A 86 -4.81 -8.75 7.97
CA LEU A 86 -4.93 -7.32 7.69
C LEU A 86 -4.95 -6.57 9.03
N VAL A 87 -4.07 -5.60 9.14
CA VAL A 87 -3.92 -4.73 10.30
C VAL A 87 -4.09 -3.29 9.83
N ILE A 88 -4.85 -2.49 10.56
CA ILE A 88 -5.04 -1.06 10.31
C ILE A 88 -4.76 -0.34 11.62
N ASP A 89 -3.84 0.63 11.61
CA ASP A 89 -3.42 1.40 12.79
C ASP A 89 -3.06 0.50 13.98
N GLU A 90 -2.23 -0.52 13.71
CA GLU A 90 -1.78 -1.55 14.65
C GLU A 90 -2.89 -2.45 15.25
N LYS A 91 -4.13 -2.33 14.76
CA LYS A 91 -5.25 -3.21 15.14
C LYS A 91 -5.50 -4.27 14.07
N VAL A 92 -5.58 -5.53 14.50
CA VAL A 92 -5.96 -6.64 13.62
C VAL A 92 -7.44 -6.53 13.28
N VAL A 93 -7.76 -6.22 12.02
CA VAL A 93 -9.14 -6.12 11.55
C VAL A 93 -9.67 -7.42 10.97
N SER A 94 -8.78 -8.24 10.41
CA SER A 94 -9.15 -9.51 9.80
C SER A 94 -7.96 -10.45 9.68
N TYR A 95 -8.20 -11.75 9.78
CA TYR A 95 -7.20 -12.78 9.59
C TYR A 95 -7.81 -14.02 8.94
N GLY A 96 -7.01 -14.76 8.18
CA GLY A 96 -7.38 -16.03 7.56
C GLY A 96 -8.37 -15.95 6.37
N LYS A 97 -8.83 -14.74 5.98
CA LYS A 97 -9.77 -14.55 4.87
C LYS A 97 -9.34 -13.40 3.96
N VAL A 98 -9.53 -13.60 2.65
CA VAL A 98 -9.40 -12.52 1.66
C VAL A 98 -10.69 -11.69 1.70
N LEU A 99 -10.59 -10.46 2.17
CA LEU A 99 -11.70 -9.51 2.16
C LEU A 99 -11.91 -8.93 0.77
N LYS A 100 -13.16 -8.66 0.43
CA LYS A 100 -13.54 -7.90 -0.77
C LYS A 100 -13.29 -6.39 -0.56
N PRO A 101 -13.09 -5.60 -1.62
CA PRO A 101 -12.93 -4.15 -1.50
C PRO A 101 -14.09 -3.50 -0.73
N GLU A 102 -15.34 -3.85 -1.03
CA GLU A 102 -16.53 -3.36 -0.31
C GLU A 102 -16.54 -3.68 1.19
N GLU A 103 -15.98 -4.83 1.59
CA GLU A 103 -15.88 -5.20 3.01
C GLU A 103 -14.81 -4.37 3.71
N ILE A 104 -13.70 -4.11 3.02
CA ILE A 104 -12.59 -3.29 3.52
C ILE A 104 -13.06 -1.84 3.69
N GLU A 105 -13.80 -1.30 2.72
CA GLU A 105 -14.39 0.04 2.79
C GLU A 105 -15.26 0.19 4.04
N LYS A 106 -16.18 -0.77 4.27
CA LYS A 106 -17.05 -0.80 5.46
C LYS A 106 -16.29 -0.93 6.78
N ILE A 107 -15.12 -1.56 6.77
CA ILE A 107 -14.28 -1.66 7.96
C ILE A 107 -13.60 -0.32 8.21
N ILE A 108 -13.03 0.30 7.17
CA ILE A 108 -12.38 1.62 7.26
C ILE A 108 -13.38 2.69 7.71
N GLU A 109 -14.61 2.68 7.20
CA GLU A 109 -15.68 3.61 7.61
C GLU A 109 -16.16 3.41 9.06
N LYS A 110 -15.93 2.23 9.64
CA LYS A 110 -16.37 1.87 11.00
C LYS A 110 -15.30 2.04 12.07
N LEU A 111 -14.04 2.24 11.67
CA LEU A 111 -12.91 2.49 12.56
C LEU A 111 -12.93 3.94 13.07
#